data_AF-A0A4R9VCG8-F1
#
_entry.id   AF-A0A4R9VCG8-F1
#
_cell.length_a   1.000
_cell.length_b   1.000
_cell.length_c   1.000
_cell.angle_alpha   90.00
_cell.angle_beta   90.00
_cell.angle_gamma   90.00
#
_symmetry.space_group_name_H-M   'P 1'
#
loop_
_entity.id
_entity.type
_entity.pdbx_description
1 polymer ?
#
loop_
_entity_poly.entity_id
_entity_poly.type
_entity_poly.pdbx_seq_one_letter_code
_entity_poly.pdbx_strand_id
1 'polypeptide(L)'
;DYGPAKLDIYARDGAKGDPVVFFIHGGAWRLGSRDNVNAKPGFLLARGFLFVSIDYRMLPGADVATQAGDVEKAYAYVRANTARHGGDPDRIAA
;
A
#
# COMPACT_ATOMS: atom_id res chain seq x y z
N ASP A 1 -9.27 -4.84 1.07
CA ASP A 1 -9.95 -3.80 1.87
C ASP A 1 -9.39 -3.88 3.28
N TYR A 2 -9.15 -2.74 3.93
CA TYR A 2 -8.63 -2.66 5.31
C TYR A 2 -9.60 -1.96 6.28
N GLY A 3 -10.88 -1.82 5.89
CA GLY A 3 -11.95 -1.17 6.63
C GLY A 3 -12.45 0.09 5.92
N PRO A 4 -11.75 1.23 6.05
CA PRO A 4 -12.22 2.50 5.50
C PRO A 4 -11.99 2.65 3.98
N ALA A 5 -11.07 1.87 3.38
CA ALA A 5 -10.79 1.92 1.95
C ALA A 5 -10.10 0.62 1.46
N LYS A 6 -9.71 0.62 0.18
CA LYS A 6 -9.10 -0.52 -0.50
C LYS A 6 -7.58 -0.37 -0.61
N LEU A 7 -6.93 -1.50 -0.87
CA LEU A 7 -5.51 -1.58 -1.21
C LEU A 7 -5.31 -2.76 -2.15
N ASP A 8 -4.26 -2.68 -2.95
CA ASP A 8 -3.82 -3.75 -3.84
C ASP A 8 -2.43 -4.22 -3.41
N ILE A 9 -2.24 -5.54 -3.42
CA ILE A 9 -0.97 -6.19 -3.09
C ILE A 9 -0.45 -6.86 -4.35
N TYR A 10 0.75 -6.47 -4.76
CA TYR A 10 1.46 -7.03 -5.89
C TYR A 10 2.60 -7.87 -5.34
N ALA A 11 2.57 -9.17 -5.65
CA ALA A 11 3.60 -10.12 -5.29
C ALA A 11 4.03 -10.90 -6.53
N ARG A 12 5.30 -11.29 -6.58
CA ARG A 12 5.81 -12.23 -7.57
C ARG A 12 5.44 -13.66 -7.17
N ASP A 13 5.43 -14.57 -8.12
CA ASP A 13 5.28 -15.99 -7.82
C ASP A 13 6.40 -16.47 -6.88
N GLY A 14 6.02 -17.22 -5.85
CA GLY A 14 6.94 -17.73 -4.85
C GLY A 14 7.60 -16.63 -3.99
N ALA A 15 6.99 -15.46 -3.83
CA ALA A 15 7.43 -14.45 -2.85
C ALA A 15 7.52 -15.06 -1.44
N LYS A 16 8.60 -14.79 -0.72
CA LYS A 16 8.82 -15.32 0.64
C LYS A 16 9.82 -14.47 1.40
N GLY A 17 9.32 -13.71 2.38
CA GLY A 17 10.15 -12.79 3.17
C GLY A 17 10.68 -11.61 2.33
N ASP A 18 9.97 -11.24 1.27
CA ASP A 18 10.34 -10.13 0.40
C ASP A 18 10.11 -8.80 1.16
N PRO A 19 11.04 -7.83 1.14
CA PRO A 19 10.79 -6.49 1.68
C PRO A 19 9.59 -5.83 1.00
N VAL A 20 8.83 -5.05 1.77
CA VAL A 20 7.56 -4.46 1.34
C VAL A 20 7.72 -2.96 1.09
N VAL A 21 7.28 -2.51 -0.08
CA VAL A 21 7.09 -1.09 -0.38
C VAL A 21 5.62 -0.74 -0.18
N PHE A 22 5.34 0.16 0.75
CA PHE A 22 4.02 0.68 1.08
C PHE A 22 3.80 2.04 0.40
N PHE A 23 3.17 2.03 -0.76
CA PHE A 23 3.03 3.20 -1.60
C PHE A 23 1.73 3.97 -1.34
N ILE A 24 1.88 5.27 -1.09
CA ILE A 24 0.81 6.25 -0.97
C ILE A 24 0.84 7.11 -2.23
N HIS A 25 -0.24 7.11 -3.01
CA HIS A 25 -0.28 7.90 -4.23
C HIS A 25 -0.34 9.41 -3.93
N GLY A 26 0.17 10.23 -4.86
CA GLY A 26 0.02 11.68 -4.82
C GLY A 26 -1.36 12.13 -5.32
N GLY A 27 -1.56 13.45 -5.43
CA GLY A 27 -2.83 14.03 -5.90
C GLY A 27 -3.43 15.06 -4.94
N ALA A 28 -2.55 15.77 -4.19
CA ALA A 28 -2.92 16.86 -3.30
C ALA A 28 -4.07 16.51 -2.32
N TRP A 29 -4.11 15.26 -1.87
CA TRP A 29 -5.12 14.74 -0.93
C TRP A 29 -6.58 14.81 -1.42
N ARG A 30 -6.77 14.98 -2.73
CA ARG A 30 -8.06 15.22 -3.39
C ARG A 30 -8.29 14.30 -4.59
N LEU A 31 -7.23 13.75 -5.15
CA LEU A 31 -7.22 13.02 -6.40
C LEU A 31 -6.31 11.79 -6.30
N GLY A 32 -6.53 10.86 -7.21
CA GLY A 32 -5.76 9.63 -7.36
C GLY A 32 -6.52 8.41 -6.85
N SER A 33 -5.87 7.26 -6.97
CA SER A 33 -6.30 5.98 -6.42
C SER A 33 -5.10 5.05 -6.30
N ARG A 34 -5.33 3.90 -5.67
CA ARG A 34 -4.38 2.78 -5.63
C ARG A 34 -3.94 2.28 -7.00
N ASP A 35 -4.64 2.65 -8.09
CA ASP A 35 -4.28 2.27 -9.46
C ASP A 35 -3.17 3.16 -10.06
N ASN A 36 -2.83 4.30 -9.43
CA ASN A 36 -1.81 5.25 -9.90
C ASN A 36 -0.35 4.76 -9.69
N VAL A 37 -0.10 3.50 -10.03
CA VAL A 37 1.15 2.79 -9.77
C VAL A 37 2.10 2.78 -10.96
N ASN A 38 1.60 2.93 -12.19
CA ASN A 38 2.40 2.92 -13.43
C ASN A 38 3.36 1.71 -13.48
N ALA A 39 4.62 1.90 -13.89
CA ALA A 39 5.62 0.84 -13.98
C ALA A 39 6.20 0.38 -12.63
N LYS A 40 5.83 1.02 -11.50
CA LYS A 40 6.44 0.76 -10.18
C LYS A 40 6.31 -0.69 -9.72
N PRO A 41 5.12 -1.34 -9.79
CA PRO A 41 4.99 -2.72 -9.34
C PRO A 41 5.92 -3.65 -10.11
N GLY A 42 5.91 -3.59 -11.45
CA GLY A 42 6.79 -4.43 -12.28
C GLY A 42 8.28 -4.22 -11.99
N PHE A 43 8.71 -2.96 -11.82
CA PHE A 43 10.10 -2.64 -11.49
C PHE A 43 10.55 -3.22 -10.15
N LEU A 44 9.69 -3.16 -9.12
CA LEU A 44 9.98 -3.60 -7.76
C LEU A 44 9.86 -5.11 -7.59
N LEU A 45 8.82 -5.72 -8.17
CA LEU A 45 8.65 -7.17 -8.19
C LEU A 45 9.86 -7.88 -8.81
N ALA A 46 10.38 -7.35 -9.93
CA ALA A 46 11.57 -7.88 -10.60
C ALA A 46 12.85 -7.80 -9.74
N ARG A 47 12.83 -7.08 -8.62
CA ARG A 47 13.95 -6.91 -7.67
C ARG A 47 13.69 -7.60 -6.33
N GLY A 48 12.66 -8.42 -6.24
CA GLY A 48 12.33 -9.17 -5.01
C GLY A 48 11.70 -8.30 -3.93
N PHE A 49 10.95 -7.27 -4.30
CA PHE A 49 10.11 -6.52 -3.39
C PHE A 49 8.64 -6.89 -3.59
N LEU A 50 7.90 -6.95 -2.49
CA LEU A 50 6.44 -6.92 -2.52
C LEU A 50 6.01 -5.45 -2.55
N PHE A 51 5.01 -5.11 -3.37
CA PHE A 51 4.53 -3.74 -3.51
C PHE A 51 3.07 -3.66 -3.07
N VAL A 52 2.75 -2.69 -2.23
CA VAL A 52 1.38 -2.41 -1.79
C VAL A 52 1.01 -0.99 -2.19
N SER A 53 -0.16 -0.81 -2.78
CA SER A 53 -0.72 0.50 -3.12
C SER A 53 -2.05 0.68 -2.42
N ILE A 54 -2.29 1.82 -1.79
CA ILE A 54 -3.48 2.05 -0.97
C ILE A 54 -4.38 3.14 -1.56
N ASP A 55 -5.69 3.01 -1.34
CA ASP A 55 -6.62 4.13 -1.32
C ASP A 55 -6.72 4.68 0.11
N TYR A 56 -7.15 5.93 0.23
CA TYR A 56 -7.56 6.58 1.47
C TYR A 56 -8.68 7.57 1.16
N ARG A 57 -9.54 7.91 2.12
CA ARG A 57 -10.63 8.87 1.87
C ARG A 57 -10.08 10.26 1.60
N MET A 58 -10.64 11.00 0.65
CA MET A 58 -10.06 12.26 0.15
C MET A 58 -10.95 13.47 0.40
N LEU A 59 -10.35 14.67 0.33
CA LEU A 59 -11.09 15.93 0.35
C LEU A 59 -12.05 16.02 -0.87
N PRO A 60 -13.21 16.67 -0.72
CA PRO A 60 -13.73 17.28 0.51
C PRO A 60 -14.44 16.30 1.47
N GLY A 61 -14.57 15.02 1.10
CA GLY A 61 -15.33 14.01 1.88
C GLY A 61 -14.64 13.53 3.15
N ALA A 62 -13.33 13.75 3.28
CA ALA A 62 -12.54 13.48 4.48
C ALA A 62 -11.45 14.54 4.65
N ASP A 63 -11.30 15.03 5.88
CA ASP A 63 -10.24 15.97 6.24
C ASP A 63 -8.86 15.30 6.34
N VAL A 64 -7.82 16.11 6.55
CA VAL A 64 -6.43 15.65 6.59
C VAL A 64 -6.18 14.70 7.77
N ALA A 65 -6.84 14.90 8.90
CA ALA A 65 -6.73 14.01 10.05
C ALA A 65 -7.31 12.62 9.75
N THR A 66 -8.46 12.58 9.08
CA THR A 66 -9.10 11.35 8.62
C THR A 66 -8.23 10.62 7.59
N GLN A 67 -7.61 11.35 6.66
CA GLN A 67 -6.66 10.80 5.68
C GLN A 67 -5.45 10.15 6.34
N ALA A 68 -4.81 10.86 7.28
CA ALA A 68 -3.68 10.33 8.02
C ALA A 68 -4.06 9.05 8.78
N GLY A 69 -5.22 9.06 9.45
CA GLY A 69 -5.73 7.87 10.14
C GLY A 69 -6.05 6.70 9.22
N ASP A 70 -6.47 6.94 7.97
CA ASP A 70 -6.66 5.89 6.98
C ASP A 70 -5.31 5.29 6.54
N VAL A 71 -4.29 6.12 6.31
CA VAL A 71 -2.92 5.67 6.00
C VAL A 71 -2.35 4.81 7.14
N GLU A 72 -2.51 5.24 8.39
CA GLU A 72 -2.07 4.47 9.57
C GLU A 72 -2.78 3.11 9.66
N LYS A 73 -4.10 3.07 9.45
CA LYS A 73 -4.87 1.81 9.43
C LYS A 73 -4.43 0.91 8.29
N ALA A 74 -4.17 1.46 7.11
CA ALA A 74 -3.67 0.70 5.98
C ALA A 74 -2.30 0.11 6.28
N TYR A 75 -1.38 0.88 6.87
CA TYR A 75 -0.06 0.39 7.29
C TYR A 75 -0.18 -0.73 8.34
N ALA A 76 -1.01 -0.54 9.37
CA ALA A 76 -1.25 -1.55 10.39
C ALA A 76 -1.82 -2.85 9.79
N TYR A 77 -2.76 -2.73 8.84
CA TYR A 77 -3.26 -3.87 8.08
C TYR A 77 -2.14 -4.54 7.28
N VAL A 78 -1.33 -3.79 6.52
CA VAL A 78 -0.24 -4.38 5.73
C VAL A 78 0.74 -5.11 6.64
N ARG A 79 1.15 -4.52 7.76
CA ARG A 79 2.04 -5.16 8.73
C ARG A 79 1.46 -6.46 9.30
N ALA A 80 0.18 -6.48 9.63
CA ALA A 80 -0.49 -7.66 10.16
C ALA A 80 -0.75 -8.77 9.11
N ASN A 81 -0.80 -8.42 7.82
CA ASN A 81 -1.32 -9.31 6.79
C ASN A 81 -0.29 -9.68 5.70
N THR A 82 0.79 -8.91 5.48
CA THR A 82 1.71 -9.09 4.32
C THR A 82 2.41 -10.45 4.27
N ALA A 83 2.65 -11.08 5.42
CA ALA A 83 3.28 -12.40 5.49
C ALA A 83 2.53 -13.47 4.69
N ARG A 84 1.18 -13.40 4.61
CA ARG A 84 0.38 -14.33 3.81
C ARG A 84 0.57 -14.16 2.30
N HIS A 85 1.13 -13.03 1.88
CA HIS A 85 1.40 -12.68 0.49
C HIS A 85 2.89 -12.78 0.15
N GLY A 86 3.71 -13.32 1.07
CA GLY A 86 5.14 -13.50 0.88
C GLY A 86 6.00 -12.30 1.28
N GLY A 87 5.42 -11.25 1.86
CA GLY A 87 6.17 -10.09 2.36
C GLY A 87 6.70 -10.31 3.78
N ASP A 88 7.77 -9.60 4.13
CA ASP A 88 8.31 -9.55 5.49
C ASP A 88 7.66 -8.39 6.29
N PRO A 89 6.89 -8.68 7.37
CA PRO A 89 6.21 -7.65 8.15
C PRO A 89 7.14 -6.73 8.95
N ASP A 90 8.42 -7.08 9.08
CA ASP A 90 9.42 -6.28 9.78
C ASP A 90 10.34 -5.49 8.81
N ARG A 91 10.11 -5.61 7.50
CA ARG A 91 10.85 -4.88 6.46
C ARG A 91 9.93 -4.12 5.52
N ILE A 92 9.25 -3.12 6.07
CA ILE A 92 8.32 -2.25 5.34
C ILE A 92 8.92 -0.84 5.22
N ALA A 93 8.96 -0.30 4.01
CA ALA A 93 9.32 1.09 3.72
C ALA A 93 8.15 1.81 3.04
N ALA A 94 7.89 3.06 3.42
CA ALA A 94 6.87 3.93 2.85
C ALA A 94 7.48 5.06 2.03
#